data_AF-A0A068L6A0-F1
#
_entry.id   AF-A0A068L6A0-F1
#
_cell.length_a   1.000
_cell.length_b   1.000
_cell.length_c   1.000
_cell.angle_alpha   90.00
_cell.angle_beta   90.00
_cell.angle_gamma   90.00
#
_symmetry.space_group_name_H-M   'P 1'
#
loop_
_entity.id
_entity.type
_entity.pdbx_description
1 polymer ?
#
loop_
_entity_poly.entity_id
_entity_poly.type
_entity_poly.pdbx_seq_one_letter_code
_entity_poly.pdbx_strand_id
1 'polypeptide(L)'
;MIIHLFSWLFVTPICLILLSVEPNVALGQCLGEQQSLLLQLKSNLVFNASKSTKLVTWSSNSDCSAWEGVSLDGEGRVTGLSLSREWISYGIHNSSLFKLQHLKSLDLSLNNFNSTIPDEIGNLSALSHLNLSNAGFVGQIPITISHLTNLVTLDISTIILLMTSTLKLENPDLGMLVQNLSKLEELYLDGVNMSAPGSEWCKALSSSVP
;
A
#
# COMPACT_ATOMS: atom_id res chain seq x y z
N MET A 1 -39.35 4.95 -3.16
CA MET A 1 -40.73 4.90 -2.66
C MET A 1 -40.87 3.68 -1.76
N ILE A 2 -41.67 3.77 -0.69
CA ILE A 2 -41.82 2.86 0.47
C ILE A 2 -40.83 3.23 1.59
N ILE A 3 -41.13 4.25 2.41
CA ILE A 3 -42.09 4.34 3.54
C ILE A 3 -41.55 3.66 4.81
N HIS A 4 -41.10 4.52 5.73
CA HIS A 4 -40.84 4.23 7.13
C HIS A 4 -42.17 4.06 7.88
N LEU A 5 -42.30 2.99 8.66
CA LEU A 5 -43.34 2.86 9.68
C LEU A 5 -42.70 3.09 11.05
N PHE A 6 -42.83 4.33 11.54
CA PHE A 6 -42.70 4.66 12.95
C PHE A 6 -43.94 4.11 13.68
N SER A 7 -43.71 3.25 14.66
CA SER A 7 -44.70 2.88 15.67
C SER A 7 -44.16 3.34 17.02
N TRP A 8 -44.64 4.50 17.48
CA TRP A 8 -44.41 5.01 18.83
C TRP A 8 -45.28 4.22 19.81
N LEU A 9 -44.65 3.52 20.74
CA LEU A 9 -45.25 3.19 22.03
C LEU A 9 -44.37 3.80 23.11
N PHE A 10 -44.87 4.88 23.69
CA PHE A 10 -44.36 5.49 24.91
C PHE A 10 -44.44 4.47 26.06
N VAL A 11 -43.29 4.13 26.64
CA VAL A 11 -43.23 3.60 28.01
C VAL A 11 -42.17 4.40 28.76
N THR A 12 -42.61 4.98 29.88
CA THR A 12 -41.94 5.92 30.79
C THR A 12 -40.69 5.34 31.47
N PRO A 13 -39.81 6.19 32.04
CA PRO A 13 -38.39 5.90 32.21
C PRO A 13 -38.15 5.09 33.48
N ILE A 14 -37.76 3.83 33.32
CA ILE A 14 -37.03 3.12 34.36
C ILE A 14 -35.55 3.40 34.07
N CYS A 15 -34.95 4.22 34.92
CA CYS A 15 -33.52 4.47 34.96
C CYS A 15 -32.80 3.16 35.37
N LEU A 16 -32.72 2.23 34.42
CA LEU A 16 -31.78 1.13 34.47
C LEU A 16 -30.43 1.75 34.16
N ILE A 17 -29.55 1.76 35.15
CA ILE A 17 -28.13 1.94 34.96
C ILE A 17 -27.71 0.82 34.01
N LEU A 18 -27.75 1.09 32.71
CA LEU A 18 -26.91 0.40 31.75
C LEU A 18 -25.51 0.79 32.17
N LEU A 19 -24.87 -0.08 32.94
CA LEU A 19 -23.44 -0.26 32.78
C LEU A 19 -23.29 -0.63 31.31
N SER A 20 -23.09 0.38 30.46
CA SER A 20 -22.32 0.16 29.25
C SER A 20 -20.97 -0.31 29.77
N VAL A 21 -20.86 -1.63 29.94
CA VAL A 21 -19.66 -2.29 29.48
C VAL A 21 -19.67 -1.93 28.00
N GLU A 22 -19.10 -0.76 27.67
CA GLU A 22 -18.46 -0.64 26.38
C GLU A 22 -17.69 -1.95 26.28
N PRO A 23 -17.92 -2.80 25.27
CA PRO A 23 -16.87 -3.73 24.95
C PRO A 23 -15.65 -2.83 24.89
N ASN A 24 -14.65 -3.09 25.72
CA ASN A 24 -13.32 -2.64 25.42
C ASN A 24 -13.10 -3.23 24.02
N VAL A 25 -13.48 -2.48 22.99
CA VAL A 25 -12.89 -2.57 21.69
C VAL A 25 -11.50 -2.12 22.04
N ALA A 26 -10.67 -3.09 22.44
CA ALA A 26 -9.25 -2.89 22.49
C ALA A 26 -8.96 -2.30 21.12
N LEU A 27 -8.66 -0.99 21.09
CA LEU A 27 -8.00 -0.38 19.95
C LEU A 27 -6.87 -1.35 19.64
N GLY A 28 -7.01 -2.09 18.53
CA GLY A 28 -6.31 -3.34 18.32
C GLY A 28 -4.84 -3.10 18.54
N GLN A 29 -4.29 -3.64 19.63
CA GLN A 29 -2.88 -3.48 19.93
C GLN A 29 -2.10 -4.11 18.80
N CYS A 30 -1.03 -3.45 18.39
CA CYS A 30 -0.17 -3.99 17.36
C CYS A 30 0.43 -5.31 17.84
N LEU A 31 0.37 -6.35 17.00
CA LEU A 31 1.05 -7.61 17.33
C LEU A 31 2.56 -7.35 17.43
N GLY A 32 3.20 -7.89 18.47
CA GLY A 32 4.62 -7.66 18.72
C GLY A 32 5.53 -8.03 17.54
N GLU A 33 5.19 -9.08 16.79
CA GLU A 33 5.89 -9.46 15.56
C GLU A 33 5.74 -8.42 14.45
N GLN A 34 4.54 -7.86 14.27
CA GLN A 34 4.27 -6.81 13.29
C GLN A 34 5.04 -5.53 13.63
N GLN A 35 5.03 -5.14 14.90
CA GLN A 35 5.83 -4.01 15.39
C GLN A 35 7.32 -4.25 15.17
N SER A 36 7.83 -5.45 15.45
CA SER A 36 9.23 -5.80 15.21
C SER A 36 9.60 -5.71 13.73
N LEU A 37 8.72 -6.15 12.83
CA LEU A 37 8.93 -6.03 11.38
C LEU A 37 8.97 -4.56 10.95
N LEU A 38 8.09 -3.71 11.48
CA LEU A 38 8.09 -2.28 11.16
C LEU A 38 9.34 -1.54 11.71
N LEU A 39 9.83 -1.90 12.89
CA LEU A 39 11.11 -1.37 13.40
C LEU A 39 12.30 -1.86 12.58
N GLN A 40 12.28 -3.13 12.17
CA GLN A 40 13.29 -3.68 11.26
C GLN A 40 13.24 -2.93 9.92
N LEU A 41 12.04 -2.62 9.41
CA LEU A 41 11.84 -1.87 8.17
C LEU A 41 12.49 -0.50 8.29
N LYS A 42 12.17 0.24 9.36
CA LYS A 42 12.82 1.52 9.66
C LYS A 42 14.35 1.41 9.68
N SER A 43 14.90 0.32 10.22
CA SER A 43 16.35 0.10 10.24
C SER A 43 16.95 -0.28 8.87
N ASN A 44 16.16 -0.88 7.98
CA ASN A 44 16.58 -1.21 6.63
C ASN A 44 16.65 0.05 5.75
N LEU A 45 15.72 0.98 5.95
CA LEU A 45 15.57 2.17 5.12
C LEU A 45 16.64 3.24 5.42
N VAL A 46 17.17 3.83 4.35
CA VAL A 46 17.97 5.06 4.42
C VAL A 46 17.06 6.23 4.05
N PHE A 47 16.86 7.17 4.98
CA PHE A 47 15.97 8.32 4.79
C PHE A 47 16.51 9.58 5.47
N ASN A 48 16.03 10.75 5.03
CA ASN A 48 16.41 12.01 5.65
C ASN A 48 15.59 12.26 6.93
N ALA A 49 16.17 11.94 8.09
CA ALA A 49 15.52 12.12 9.38
C ALA A 49 15.10 13.58 9.69
N SER A 50 15.76 14.59 9.12
CA SER A 50 15.35 15.99 9.31
C SER A 50 14.11 16.40 8.51
N LYS A 51 13.69 15.56 7.56
CA LYS A 51 12.56 15.80 6.65
C LYS A 51 11.43 14.78 6.80
N SER A 52 11.74 13.58 7.31
CA SER A 52 10.75 12.57 7.65
C SER A 52 9.81 13.07 8.75
N THR A 53 8.53 12.72 8.59
CA THR A 53 7.47 13.11 9.53
C THR A 53 6.95 11.90 10.31
N LYS A 54 6.96 10.71 9.69
CA LYS A 54 6.38 9.49 10.25
C LYS A 54 7.47 8.59 10.82
N LEU A 55 8.44 8.16 10.01
CA LEU A 55 9.48 7.20 10.39
C LEU A 55 10.29 7.66 11.60
N VAL A 56 10.55 8.97 11.75
CA VAL A 56 11.25 9.50 12.94
C VAL A 56 10.50 9.23 14.25
N THR A 57 9.17 9.16 14.22
CA THR A 57 8.32 8.97 15.41
C THR A 57 8.21 7.50 15.84
N TRP A 58 8.46 6.55 14.92
CA TRP A 58 8.35 5.13 15.21
C TRP A 58 9.41 4.71 16.23
N SER A 59 9.00 4.15 17.35
CA SER A 59 9.90 3.84 18.46
C SER A 59 9.50 2.57 19.17
N SER A 60 10.46 1.85 19.77
CA SER A 60 10.16 0.68 20.62
C SER A 60 9.33 1.01 21.86
N ASN A 61 9.22 2.29 22.21
CA ASN A 61 8.55 2.76 23.43
C ASN A 61 7.07 3.07 23.21
N SER A 62 6.58 2.96 21.96
CA SER A 62 5.18 3.17 21.60
C SER A 62 4.65 1.99 20.78
N ASP A 63 3.36 1.72 20.95
CA ASP A 63 2.66 0.69 20.16
C ASP A 63 2.51 1.16 18.71
N CYS A 64 2.68 0.24 17.75
CA CYS A 64 2.59 0.59 16.34
C CYS A 64 1.18 1.04 15.90
N SER A 65 0.14 0.78 16.69
CA SER A 65 -1.22 1.29 16.46
C SER A 65 -1.30 2.82 16.52
N ALA A 66 -0.33 3.47 17.17
CA ALA A 66 -0.25 4.93 17.27
C ALA A 66 0.68 5.55 16.22
N TRP A 67 1.33 4.75 15.39
CA TRP A 67 2.30 5.25 14.42
C TRP A 67 1.59 5.79 13.19
N GLU A 68 1.89 7.04 12.84
CA GLU A 68 1.38 7.64 11.62
C GLU A 68 1.82 6.81 10.41
N GLY A 69 0.87 6.59 9.50
CA GLY A 69 1.08 5.77 8.31
C GLY A 69 0.88 4.27 8.52
N VAL A 70 0.59 3.79 9.74
CA VAL A 70 0.27 2.38 10.00
C VAL A 70 -1.23 2.19 10.18
N SER A 71 -1.80 1.19 9.53
CA SER A 71 -3.21 0.78 9.72
C SER A 71 -3.27 -0.70 10.08
N LEU A 72 -4.12 -1.04 11.06
CA LEU A 72 -4.27 -2.38 11.60
C LEU A 72 -5.66 -2.94 11.30
N ASP A 73 -5.77 -4.26 11.19
CA ASP A 73 -7.07 -4.93 11.32
C ASP A 73 -7.49 -5.11 12.78
N GLY A 74 -8.68 -5.66 13.01
CA GLY A 74 -9.19 -5.94 14.36
C GLY A 74 -8.39 -6.96 15.17
N GLU A 75 -7.43 -7.65 14.54
CA GLU A 75 -6.52 -8.60 15.19
C GLU A 75 -5.11 -8.02 15.38
N GLY A 76 -4.91 -6.73 15.12
CA GLY A 76 -3.63 -6.05 15.34
C GLY A 76 -2.57 -6.32 14.27
N ARG A 77 -2.98 -6.83 13.09
CA ARG A 77 -2.06 -7.07 11.95
C ARG A 77 -2.00 -5.85 11.04
N VAL A 78 -0.81 -5.55 10.51
CA VAL A 78 -0.63 -4.42 9.60
C VAL A 78 -1.30 -4.72 8.27
N THR A 79 -2.30 -3.90 7.94
CA THR A 79 -3.06 -3.97 6.68
C THR A 79 -2.85 -2.75 5.80
N GLY A 80 -2.41 -1.63 6.35
CA GLY A 80 -2.05 -0.43 5.59
C GLY A 80 -0.71 0.11 6.03
N LEU A 81 0.11 0.52 5.07
CA LEU A 81 1.37 1.19 5.31
C LEU A 81 1.56 2.33 4.31
N SER A 82 1.59 3.56 4.80
CA SER A 82 1.95 4.75 4.02
C SER A 82 3.27 5.34 4.54
N LEU A 83 4.28 5.27 3.69
CA LEU A 83 5.59 5.92 3.85
C LEU A 83 5.77 7.01 2.79
N SER A 84 4.67 7.58 2.30
CA SER A 84 4.73 8.66 1.32
C SER A 84 5.42 9.88 1.90
N ARG A 85 6.26 10.52 1.07
CA ARG A 85 7.04 11.74 1.40
C ARG A 85 7.97 11.58 2.61
N GLU A 86 8.50 10.39 2.85
CA GLU A 86 9.44 10.15 3.96
C GLU A 86 10.92 10.37 3.59
N TRP A 87 11.19 10.87 2.38
CA TRP A 87 12.52 11.17 1.87
C TRP A 87 13.45 9.96 1.91
N ILE A 88 12.90 8.79 1.59
CA ILE A 88 13.62 7.53 1.53
C ILE A 88 14.45 7.48 0.25
N SER A 89 15.70 7.05 0.36
CA SER A 89 16.65 6.94 -0.76
C SER A 89 17.10 5.52 -1.05
N TYR A 90 17.23 4.64 -0.05
CA TYR A 90 17.70 3.26 -0.24
C TYR A 90 17.09 2.32 0.81
N GLY A 91 17.42 1.02 0.70
CA GLY A 91 17.10 0.04 1.75
C GLY A 91 15.79 -0.71 1.55
N ILE A 92 15.18 -0.59 0.38
CA ILE A 92 13.93 -1.29 0.06
C ILE A 92 14.15 -2.76 -0.35
N HIS A 93 15.28 -3.11 -0.97
CA HIS A 93 15.62 -4.49 -1.31
C HIS A 93 15.90 -5.34 -0.06
N ASN A 94 15.47 -6.61 -0.06
CA ASN A 94 15.57 -7.53 1.08
C ASN A 94 14.98 -6.96 2.39
N SER A 95 14.05 -6.01 2.27
CA SER A 95 13.44 -5.34 3.40
C SER A 95 12.44 -6.23 4.12
N SER A 96 12.32 -6.04 5.44
CA SER A 96 11.28 -6.64 6.26
C SER A 96 9.85 -6.23 5.86
N LEU A 97 9.69 -5.18 5.04
CA LEU A 97 8.41 -4.82 4.40
C LEU A 97 7.71 -6.04 3.78
N PHE A 98 8.46 -6.85 3.03
CA PHE A 98 7.92 -7.97 2.26
C PHE A 98 7.52 -9.18 3.13
N LYS A 99 7.67 -9.07 4.45
CA LYS A 99 7.20 -10.05 5.44
C LYS A 99 5.82 -9.70 6.01
N LEU A 100 5.27 -8.51 5.70
CA LEU A 100 3.94 -8.09 6.14
C LEU A 100 2.84 -8.74 5.29
N GLN A 101 2.59 -10.03 5.51
CA GLN A 101 1.71 -10.86 4.66
C GLN A 101 0.23 -10.43 4.61
N HIS A 102 -0.21 -9.58 5.55
CA HIS A 102 -1.59 -9.08 5.62
C HIS A 102 -1.75 -7.68 5.02
N LEU A 103 -0.68 -7.12 4.44
CA LEU A 103 -0.69 -5.78 3.88
C LEU A 103 -1.60 -5.69 2.65
N LYS A 104 -2.63 -4.86 2.74
CA LYS A 104 -3.64 -4.60 1.70
C LYS A 104 -3.40 -3.30 0.96
N SER A 105 -2.79 -2.32 1.61
CA SER A 105 -2.47 -1.01 1.03
C SER A 105 -1.01 -0.65 1.32
N LEU A 106 -0.25 -0.36 0.28
CA LEU A 106 1.12 0.11 0.38
C LEU A 106 1.30 1.38 -0.44
N ASP A 107 1.75 2.44 0.22
CA ASP A 107 2.05 3.73 -0.39
C ASP A 107 3.50 4.13 -0.08
N LEU A 108 4.34 4.08 -1.12
CA LEU A 108 5.74 4.51 -1.09
C LEU A 108 5.96 5.77 -1.94
N SER A 109 4.88 6.45 -2.34
CA SER A 109 4.93 7.56 -3.27
C SER A 109 5.81 8.72 -2.78
N LEU A 110 6.28 9.54 -3.71
CA LEU A 110 6.97 10.80 -3.40
C LEU A 110 8.21 10.63 -2.51
N ASN A 111 8.92 9.51 -2.69
CA ASN A 111 10.26 9.25 -2.17
C ASN A 111 11.31 9.39 -3.29
N ASN A 112 12.57 9.03 -3.03
CA ASN A 112 13.68 9.17 -3.99
C ASN A 112 14.58 7.94 -4.02
N PHE A 113 14.01 6.75 -4.23
CA PHE A 113 14.67 5.46 -4.12
C PHE A 113 15.86 5.25 -5.07
N ASN A 114 15.90 5.93 -6.21
CA ASN A 114 16.95 5.84 -7.24
C ASN A 114 17.49 4.41 -7.46
N SER A 115 16.58 3.44 -7.48
CA SER A 115 16.83 2.00 -7.54
C SER A 115 15.67 1.30 -8.26
N THR A 116 15.80 0.00 -8.52
CA THR A 116 14.72 -0.78 -9.14
C THR A 116 13.66 -1.15 -8.11
N ILE A 117 12.46 -1.50 -8.57
CA ILE A 117 11.45 -2.11 -7.71
C ILE A 117 11.93 -3.53 -7.38
N PRO A 118 12.01 -3.95 -6.09
CA PRO A 118 12.43 -5.30 -5.73
C PRO A 118 11.42 -6.36 -6.16
N ASP A 119 11.90 -7.54 -6.60
CA ASP A 119 11.03 -8.67 -6.98
C ASP A 119 10.18 -9.16 -5.81
N GLU A 120 10.66 -8.99 -4.58
CA GLU A 120 9.98 -9.35 -3.34
C GLU A 120 8.65 -8.62 -3.14
N ILE A 121 8.35 -7.57 -3.93
CA ILE A 121 7.02 -6.94 -3.95
C ILE A 121 5.92 -7.98 -4.20
N GLY A 122 6.20 -9.01 -5.02
CA GLY A 122 5.28 -10.10 -5.31
C GLY A 122 4.95 -11.01 -4.12
N ASN A 123 5.66 -10.89 -3.00
CA ASN A 123 5.35 -11.64 -1.77
C ASN A 123 4.15 -11.05 -1.01
N LEU A 124 3.74 -9.83 -1.32
CA LEU A 124 2.65 -9.12 -0.64
C LEU A 124 1.28 -9.48 -1.26
N SER A 125 0.96 -10.77 -1.31
CA SER A 125 -0.20 -11.33 -2.03
C SER A 125 -1.59 -10.78 -1.61
N ALA A 126 -1.68 -10.17 -0.42
CA ALA A 126 -2.90 -9.52 0.07
C ALA A 126 -3.09 -8.09 -0.46
N LEU A 127 -2.12 -7.52 -1.19
CA LEU A 127 -2.20 -6.16 -1.70
C LEU A 127 -3.39 -5.98 -2.65
N SER A 128 -4.11 -4.89 -2.40
CA SER A 128 -5.21 -4.38 -3.21
C SER A 128 -4.89 -2.99 -3.76
N HIS A 129 -4.07 -2.21 -3.06
CA HIS A 129 -3.68 -0.87 -3.48
C HIS A 129 -2.16 -0.73 -3.37
N LEU A 130 -1.50 -0.43 -4.48
CA LEU A 130 -0.06 -0.21 -4.54
C LEU A 130 0.23 1.13 -5.21
N ASN A 131 0.79 2.07 -4.44
CA ASN A 131 1.20 3.37 -4.95
C ASN A 131 2.72 3.55 -4.82
N LEU A 132 3.40 3.58 -5.96
CA LEU A 132 4.83 3.83 -6.12
C LEU A 132 5.09 5.13 -6.91
N SER A 133 4.04 5.95 -7.11
CA SER A 133 4.11 7.16 -7.92
C SER A 133 5.20 8.12 -7.45
N ASN A 134 5.95 8.67 -8.39
CA ASN A 134 6.99 9.66 -8.11
C ASN A 134 7.98 9.24 -7.01
N ALA A 135 8.22 7.93 -6.83
CA ALA A 135 9.09 7.43 -5.76
C ALA A 135 10.57 7.32 -6.17
N GLY A 136 10.90 7.72 -7.41
CA GLY A 136 12.27 7.69 -7.93
C GLY A 136 12.75 6.29 -8.31
N PHE A 137 11.84 5.32 -8.50
CA PHE A 137 12.20 4.02 -9.05
C PHE A 137 12.59 4.12 -10.53
N VAL A 138 13.53 3.28 -10.95
CA VAL A 138 14.07 3.25 -12.32
C VAL A 138 14.21 1.81 -12.82
N GLY A 139 14.39 1.66 -14.14
CA GLY A 139 14.64 0.34 -14.74
C GLY A 139 13.36 -0.45 -15.01
N GLN A 140 13.52 -1.73 -15.35
CA GLN A 140 12.40 -2.60 -15.73
C GLN A 140 11.49 -2.86 -14.54
N ILE A 141 10.17 -2.73 -14.77
CA ILE A 141 9.15 -3.12 -13.79
C ILE A 141 9.17 -4.66 -13.65
N PRO A 142 9.30 -5.19 -12.42
CA PRO A 142 9.44 -6.62 -12.20
C PRO A 142 8.12 -7.35 -12.50
N ILE A 143 8.22 -8.53 -13.14
CA ILE A 143 7.04 -9.35 -13.47
C ILE A 143 6.30 -9.84 -12.22
N THR A 144 6.96 -9.85 -11.06
CA THR A 144 6.38 -10.32 -9.80
C THR A 144 5.20 -9.46 -9.31
N ILE A 145 5.02 -8.24 -9.84
CA ILE A 145 3.77 -7.48 -9.63
C ILE A 145 2.55 -8.25 -10.17
N SER A 146 2.70 -9.07 -11.22
CA SER A 146 1.61 -9.93 -11.73
C SER A 146 1.17 -11.01 -10.72
N HIS A 147 1.95 -11.27 -9.66
CA HIS A 147 1.55 -12.17 -8.57
C HIS A 147 0.55 -11.53 -7.61
N LEU A 148 0.38 -10.21 -7.65
CA LEU A 148 -0.55 -9.44 -6.82
C LEU A 148 -1.98 -9.55 -7.36
N THR A 149 -2.52 -10.76 -7.41
CA THR A 149 -3.84 -11.06 -8.03
C THR A 149 -5.04 -10.39 -7.34
N ASN A 150 -4.84 -9.79 -6.16
CA ASN A 150 -5.84 -9.01 -5.44
C ASN A 150 -5.79 -7.50 -5.76
N LEU A 151 -4.86 -7.07 -6.61
CA LEU A 151 -4.62 -5.66 -6.90
C LEU A 151 -5.80 -5.04 -7.64
N VAL A 152 -6.31 -3.94 -7.09
CA VAL A 152 -7.39 -3.10 -7.61
C VAL A 152 -6.83 -1.81 -8.18
N THR A 153 -5.85 -1.22 -7.50
CA THR A 153 -5.17 0.00 -7.94
C THR A 153 -3.67 -0.22 -8.00
N LEU A 154 -3.08 0.07 -9.16
CA LEU A 154 -1.63 0.14 -9.37
C LEU A 154 -1.26 1.52 -9.89
N ASP A 155 -0.51 2.27 -9.10
CA ASP A 155 0.09 3.53 -9.53
C ASP A 155 1.61 3.42 -9.50
N ILE A 156 2.22 3.46 -10.69
CA ILE A 156 3.67 3.47 -10.92
C ILE A 156 4.07 4.69 -11.78
N SER A 157 3.22 5.72 -11.78
CA SER A 157 3.42 6.92 -12.58
C SER A 157 4.61 7.75 -12.11
N THR A 158 5.22 8.50 -13.02
CA THR A 158 6.33 9.40 -12.75
C THR A 158 6.14 10.70 -13.54
N ILE A 159 6.38 11.82 -12.87
CA ILE A 159 6.43 13.12 -13.55
C ILE A 159 7.79 13.23 -14.26
N ILE A 160 7.75 13.23 -15.60
CA ILE A 160 8.91 13.19 -16.50
C ILE A 160 9.89 14.37 -16.27
N LEU A 161 9.45 15.46 -15.66
CA LEU A 161 10.19 16.74 -15.63
C LEU A 161 11.52 16.74 -14.87
N LEU A 162 11.85 15.69 -14.09
CA LEU A 162 12.98 15.72 -13.15
C LEU A 162 13.94 14.53 -13.24
N MET A 163 13.67 13.51 -14.06
CA MET A 163 14.44 12.25 -14.02
C MET A 163 15.12 11.94 -15.35
N THR A 164 16.41 11.60 -15.30
CA THR A 164 17.19 11.14 -16.46
C THR A 164 17.01 9.65 -16.75
N SER A 165 16.50 8.88 -15.80
CA SER A 165 16.16 7.46 -15.90
C SER A 165 14.76 7.24 -15.36
N THR A 166 13.94 6.49 -16.06
CA THR A 166 12.53 6.22 -15.70
C THR A 166 12.28 4.71 -15.58
N LEU A 167 11.11 4.36 -15.06
CA LEU A 167 10.60 2.99 -15.14
C LEU A 167 10.37 2.57 -16.60
N LYS A 168 10.56 1.28 -16.86
CA LYS A 168 10.45 0.68 -18.19
C LYS A 168 9.46 -0.49 -18.17
N LEU A 169 8.65 -0.57 -19.22
CA LEU A 169 7.92 -1.77 -19.62
C LEU A 169 8.37 -2.14 -21.03
N GLU A 170 9.40 -2.97 -21.10
CA GLU A 170 9.94 -3.50 -22.35
C GLU A 170 9.63 -5.01 -22.41
N ASN A 171 10.53 -5.87 -21.91
CA ASN A 171 10.29 -7.30 -21.75
C ASN A 171 10.72 -7.69 -20.32
N PRO A 172 9.81 -8.18 -19.45
CA PRO A 172 8.37 -8.42 -19.67
C PRO A 172 7.59 -7.13 -20.00
N ASP A 173 6.54 -7.29 -20.81
CA ASP A 173 5.71 -6.18 -21.29
C ASP A 173 4.46 -5.95 -20.43
N LEU A 174 3.65 -4.95 -20.81
CA LEU A 174 2.40 -4.64 -20.12
C LEU A 174 1.43 -5.83 -20.11
N GLY A 175 1.33 -6.58 -21.21
CA GLY A 175 0.43 -7.72 -21.31
C GLY A 175 0.78 -8.80 -20.30
N MET A 176 2.06 -9.13 -20.17
CA MET A 176 2.54 -10.07 -19.15
C MET A 176 2.28 -9.54 -17.72
N LEU A 177 2.46 -8.24 -17.50
CA LEU A 177 2.23 -7.62 -16.19
C LEU A 177 0.77 -7.73 -15.74
N VAL A 178 -0.17 -7.38 -16.62
CA VAL A 178 -1.61 -7.31 -16.26
C VAL A 178 -2.35 -8.63 -16.44
N GLN A 179 -1.73 -9.65 -17.04
CA GLN A 179 -2.37 -10.92 -17.41
C GLN A 179 -3.16 -11.56 -16.26
N ASN A 180 -2.63 -11.50 -15.04
CA ASN A 180 -3.23 -12.13 -13.86
C ASN A 180 -3.93 -11.13 -12.93
N LEU A 181 -3.98 -9.85 -13.28
CA LEU A 181 -4.53 -8.77 -12.45
C LEU A 181 -6.03 -8.57 -12.72
N SER A 182 -6.80 -9.66 -12.62
CA SER A 182 -8.24 -9.69 -12.97
C SER A 182 -9.15 -8.76 -12.16
N LYS A 183 -8.66 -8.20 -11.04
CA LYS A 183 -9.39 -7.24 -10.20
C LYS A 183 -8.94 -5.79 -10.41
N LEU A 184 -8.00 -5.55 -11.31
CA LEU A 184 -7.41 -4.23 -11.51
C LEU A 184 -8.44 -3.31 -12.16
N GLU A 185 -8.82 -2.27 -11.44
CA GLU A 185 -9.77 -1.24 -11.89
C GLU A 185 -9.04 0.04 -12.30
N GLU A 186 -7.90 0.33 -11.66
CA GLU A 186 -7.13 1.55 -11.86
C GLU A 186 -5.65 1.26 -12.11
N LEU A 187 -5.13 1.74 -13.24
CA LEU A 187 -3.75 1.59 -13.65
C LEU A 187 -3.17 2.92 -14.16
N TYR A 188 -2.18 3.44 -13.45
CA TYR A 188 -1.51 4.70 -13.79
C TYR A 188 -0.07 4.43 -14.23
N LEU A 189 0.22 4.76 -15.49
CA LEU A 189 1.51 4.51 -16.17
C LEU A 189 2.16 5.78 -16.71
N ASP A 190 1.64 6.96 -16.37
CA ASP A 190 2.17 8.23 -16.88
C ASP A 190 3.69 8.32 -16.63
N GLY A 191 4.47 8.63 -17.66
CA GLY A 191 5.93 8.72 -17.56
C GLY A 191 6.70 7.41 -17.48
N VAL A 192 6.03 6.25 -17.55
CA VAL A 192 6.70 4.96 -17.77
C VAL A 192 7.15 4.88 -19.23
N ASN A 193 8.41 4.52 -19.45
CA ASN A 193 8.95 4.30 -20.78
C ASN A 193 8.48 2.92 -21.30
N MET A 194 7.59 2.93 -22.28
CA MET A 194 7.01 1.74 -22.85
C MET A 194 7.43 1.64 -24.32
N SER A 195 8.00 0.51 -24.72
CA SER A 195 8.53 0.33 -26.08
C SER A 195 7.50 -0.17 -27.09
N ALA A 196 6.40 -0.78 -26.63
CA ALA A 196 5.35 -1.28 -27.52
C ALA A 196 4.47 -0.13 -28.09
N PRO A 197 3.85 -0.29 -29.27
CA PRO A 197 2.90 0.69 -29.79
C PRO A 197 1.60 0.69 -28.98
N GLY A 198 0.93 1.84 -28.87
CA GLY A 198 -0.29 2.00 -28.06
C GLY A 198 -1.42 1.01 -28.39
N SER A 199 -1.49 0.50 -29.63
CA SER A 199 -2.44 -0.54 -30.04
C SER A 199 -2.24 -1.87 -29.30
N GLU A 200 -0.99 -2.23 -28.98
CA GLU A 200 -0.66 -3.44 -28.23
C GLU A 200 -1.07 -3.30 -26.76
N TRP A 201 -0.90 -2.11 -26.18
CA TRP A 201 -1.31 -1.83 -24.81
C TRP A 201 -2.83 -1.87 -24.66
N CYS A 202 -3.58 -1.26 -25.59
CA CYS A 202 -5.05 -1.33 -25.60
C CYS A 202 -5.54 -2.78 -25.68
N LYS A 203 -4.87 -3.62 -26.49
CA LYS A 203 -5.22 -5.04 -26.61
C LYS A 203 -4.93 -5.79 -25.30
N ALA A 204 -3.77 -5.58 -24.70
CA ALA A 204 -3.39 -6.18 -23.42
C ALA A 204 -4.35 -5.84 -22.28
N LEU A 205 -4.77 -4.58 -22.20
CA LEU A 205 -5.72 -4.11 -21.19
C LEU A 205 -7.12 -4.69 -21.43
N SER A 206 -7.66 -4.53 -22.65
CA SER A 206 -9.01 -5.04 -22.97
C SER A 206 -9.16 -6.57 -22.83
N SER A 207 -8.08 -7.35 -22.82
CA SER A 207 -8.13 -8.79 -22.62
C SER A 207 -7.98 -9.25 -21.16
N SER A 208 -7.47 -8.39 -20.28
CA SER A 208 -6.96 -8.81 -18.97
C SER A 208 -7.57 -8.08 -17.79
N VAL A 209 -8.14 -6.89 -18.00
CA VAL A 209 -8.82 -6.11 -16.97
C VAL A 209 -10.34 -5.99 -17.26
N PRO A 210 -11.18 -5.85 -16.23
CA PRO A 210 -12.64 -5.74 -16.36
C PRO A 210 -13.13 -4.56 -17.22
#